data_AF-A0A2E4X6E7-F1
#
_entry.id   AF-A0A2E4X6E7-F1
#
_cell.length_a   1.000
_cell.length_b   1.000
_cell.length_c   1.000
_cell.angle_alpha   90.00
_cell.angle_beta   90.00
_cell.angle_gamma   90.00
#
_symmetry.space_group_name_H-M   'P 1'
#
loop_
_entity.id
_entity.type
_entity.pdbx_description
1 polymer ?
#
loop_
_entity_poly.entity_id
_entity_poly.type
_entity_poly.pdbx_seq_one_letter_code
_entity_poly.pdbx_strand_id
1 'polypeptide(L)'
;MIKFNLNLKEPHLEVINDLKAKFSITSNKEMINRCITSALNLNKDDLIFSTIKEKCSGGCFASEPQFEIEMNKDTFIQLKKIYTENDFDNYKTEEEEVGKVIRCIINFFEDEPDLITF
;
A
#
# COMPACT_ATOMS: atom_id res chain seq x y z
N MET A 1 9.20 -10.08 -12.84
CA MET A 1 8.67 -8.82 -12.28
C MET A 1 7.23 -8.67 -12.74
N ILE A 2 6.36 -8.13 -11.90
CA ILE A 2 4.97 -7.80 -12.22
C ILE A 2 4.88 -6.29 -12.35
N LYS A 3 4.15 -5.82 -13.36
CA LYS A 3 3.83 -4.42 -13.58
C LYS A 3 2.33 -4.24 -13.56
N PHE A 4 1.86 -3.25 -12.84
CA PHE A 4 0.45 -2.90 -12.82
C PHE A 4 0.24 -1.43 -12.46
N ASN A 5 -0.96 -0.93 -12.75
CA ASN A 5 -1.37 0.41 -12.38
C ASN A 5 -1.97 0.39 -10.97
N LEU A 6 -1.33 1.10 -10.05
CA LEU A 6 -1.82 1.33 -8.70
C LEU A 6 -2.67 2.59 -8.67
N ASN A 7 -3.92 2.46 -8.23
CA ASN A 7 -4.83 3.58 -7.99
C ASN A 7 -4.67 4.09 -6.55
N LEU A 8 -4.32 5.37 -6.40
CA LEU A 8 -4.17 6.03 -5.09
C LEU A 8 -5.01 7.31 -5.00
N LYS A 9 -5.88 7.38 -3.98
CA LYS A 9 -6.59 8.62 -3.62
C LYS A 9 -5.62 9.77 -3.34
N GLU A 10 -6.10 10.99 -3.54
CA GLU A 10 -5.36 12.22 -3.24
C GLU A 10 -4.72 12.22 -1.83
N PRO A 11 -5.41 11.82 -0.73
CA PRO A 11 -4.77 11.76 0.59
C PRO A 11 -3.59 10.80 0.64
N HIS A 12 -3.65 9.64 -0.04
CA HIS A 12 -2.50 8.74 -0.08
C HIS A 12 -1.30 9.39 -0.79
N LEU A 13 -1.53 10.28 -1.76
CA LEU A 13 -0.46 11.01 -2.43
C LEU A 13 0.17 12.06 -1.54
N GLU A 14 -0.63 12.73 -0.72
CA GLU A 14 -0.12 13.65 0.32
C GLU A 14 0.78 12.88 1.29
N VAL A 15 0.32 11.74 1.81
CA VAL A 15 1.13 10.86 2.67
C VAL A 15 2.45 10.46 2.00
N ILE A 16 2.40 10.02 0.74
CA ILE A 16 3.62 9.66 0.00
C ILE A 16 4.56 10.86 -0.17
N ASN A 17 4.04 12.07 -0.36
CA ASN A 17 4.85 13.28 -0.45
C ASN A 17 5.52 13.62 0.89
N ASP A 18 4.81 13.47 2.00
CA ASP A 18 5.36 13.71 3.33
C ASP A 18 6.43 12.69 3.70
N LEU A 19 6.19 11.40 3.42
CA LEU A 19 7.17 10.33 3.63
C LEU A 19 8.42 10.55 2.76
N LYS A 20 8.24 10.93 1.50
CA LYS A 20 9.35 11.30 0.61
C LYS A 20 10.19 12.45 1.18
N ALA A 21 9.54 13.49 1.69
CA ALA A 21 10.23 14.62 2.32
C ALA A 21 11.01 14.17 3.57
N LYS A 22 10.37 13.38 4.45
CA LYS A 22 11.00 12.83 5.66
C LYS A 22 12.23 12.00 5.38
N PHE A 23 12.18 11.16 4.33
CA PHE A 23 13.26 10.22 4.00
C PHE A 23 14.16 10.70 2.85
N SER A 24 14.01 11.94 2.40
CA SER A 24 14.79 12.53 1.30
C SER A 24 14.73 11.71 0.00
N ILE A 25 13.56 11.14 -0.30
CA ILE A 25 13.28 10.36 -1.52
C ILE A 25 12.53 11.23 -2.51
N THR A 26 12.87 11.16 -3.79
CA THR A 26 12.20 11.95 -4.85
C THR A 26 11.16 11.14 -5.64
N SER A 27 11.30 9.82 -5.67
CA SER A 27 10.46 8.91 -6.47
C SER A 27 9.28 8.33 -5.69
N ASN A 28 8.06 8.48 -6.21
CA ASN A 28 6.87 7.82 -5.66
C ASN A 28 7.02 6.30 -5.67
N LYS A 29 7.48 5.73 -6.79
CA LYS A 29 7.68 4.28 -6.94
C LYS A 29 8.65 3.74 -5.90
N GLU A 30 9.73 4.48 -5.64
CA GLU A 30 10.71 4.10 -4.61
C GLU A 30 10.11 4.16 -3.21
N MET A 31 9.40 5.24 -2.87
CA MET A 31 8.78 5.38 -1.56
C MET A 31 7.71 4.29 -1.30
N ILE A 32 6.84 4.04 -2.28
CA ILE A 32 5.81 2.99 -2.19
C ILE A 32 6.46 1.62 -1.96
N ASN A 33 7.51 1.29 -2.72
CA ASN A 33 8.23 0.03 -2.53
C ASN A 33 8.87 -0.07 -1.15
N ARG A 34 9.44 1.01 -0.60
CA ARG A 34 9.99 1.02 0.76
C ARG A 34 8.92 0.80 1.83
N CYS A 35 7.75 1.41 1.67
CA CYS A 35 6.61 1.13 2.56
C CYS A 35 6.23 -0.35 2.51
N ILE A 36 6.08 -0.92 1.32
CA ILE A 36 5.72 -2.33 1.14
C ILE A 36 6.74 -3.25 1.80
N THR A 37 8.03 -3.06 1.50
CA THR A 37 9.09 -3.89 2.10
C THR A 37 9.15 -3.74 3.61
N SER A 38 9.02 -2.52 4.14
CA SER A 38 9.01 -2.28 5.58
C SER A 38 7.84 -2.97 6.26
N ALA A 39 6.63 -2.87 5.70
CA ALA A 39 5.44 -3.52 6.24
C ALA A 39 5.60 -5.05 6.30
N LEU A 40 6.06 -5.67 5.21
CA LEU A 40 6.28 -7.11 5.15
C LEU A 40 7.36 -7.58 6.13
N ASN A 41 8.40 -6.77 6.35
CA ASN A 41 9.46 -7.09 7.31
C ASN A 41 9.03 -6.90 8.77
N LEU A 42 8.11 -5.97 9.05
CA LEU A 42 7.57 -5.75 10.39
C LEU A 42 6.78 -6.95 10.90
N ASN A 43 6.20 -7.76 10.00
CA ASN A 43 5.38 -8.93 10.32
C ASN A 43 4.30 -8.61 11.38
N LYS A 44 3.67 -7.45 11.21
CA LYS A 44 2.67 -6.84 12.10
C LYS A 44 1.33 -6.72 11.37
N ASP A 45 0.99 -7.71 10.56
CA ASP A 45 -0.18 -7.71 9.68
C ASP A 45 -1.46 -7.38 10.45
N ASP A 46 -1.64 -7.96 11.65
CA ASP A 46 -2.77 -7.63 12.52
C ASP A 46 -2.86 -6.13 12.86
N LEU A 47 -1.74 -5.43 13.05
CA LEU A 47 -1.74 -4.00 13.37
C LEU A 47 -1.98 -3.13 12.13
N ILE A 48 -1.48 -3.55 10.97
CA ILE A 48 -1.62 -2.81 9.70
C ILE A 48 -3.03 -3.01 9.12
N PHE A 49 -3.58 -4.20 9.25
CA PHE A 49 -4.81 -4.64 8.57
C PHE A 49 -5.99 -4.91 9.52
N SER A 50 -5.87 -4.66 10.84
CA SER A 50 -6.99 -4.85 11.78
C SER A 50 -8.29 -4.15 11.37
N THR A 51 -9.41 -4.80 11.71
CA THR A 51 -10.80 -4.37 11.51
C THR A 51 -11.16 -2.98 12.05
N ILE A 52 -10.33 -2.40 12.92
CA ILE A 52 -10.53 -1.02 13.42
C ILE A 52 -9.96 0.01 12.42
N LYS A 53 -8.89 -0.34 11.68
CA LYS A 53 -8.37 0.46 10.56
C LYS A 53 -9.10 0.17 9.22
N GLU A 54 -10.02 -0.80 9.17
CA GLU A 54 -10.86 -1.12 8.00
C GLU A 54 -11.74 0.05 7.51
N LYS A 55 -11.85 1.14 8.26
CA LYS A 55 -12.34 2.43 7.73
C LYS A 55 -11.37 3.10 6.75
N CYS A 56 -10.49 2.34 6.10
CA CYS A 56 -9.88 2.68 4.82
C CYS A 56 -11.01 2.85 3.78
N SER A 57 -11.62 4.03 3.80
CA SER A 57 -12.84 4.44 3.09
C SER A 57 -13.06 3.65 1.79
N GLY A 58 -14.06 2.76 1.80
CA GLY A 58 -14.59 2.16 0.58
C GLY A 58 -14.99 3.28 -0.39
N GLY A 59 -14.41 3.28 -1.58
CA GLY A 59 -14.65 4.26 -2.61
C GLY A 59 -14.35 3.67 -3.98
N CYS A 60 -14.90 4.27 -5.04
CA CYS A 60 -14.59 3.86 -6.40
C CYS A 60 -13.21 4.42 -6.79
N PHE A 61 -12.23 3.53 -6.97
CA PHE A 61 -10.84 3.88 -7.30
C PHE A 61 -10.61 4.13 -8.81
N ALA A 62 -11.64 3.94 -9.65
CA ALA A 62 -11.53 3.98 -11.10
C ALA A 62 -11.20 5.38 -11.68
N SER A 63 -11.43 6.45 -10.92
CA SER A 63 -11.15 7.84 -11.30
C SER A 63 -9.93 8.43 -10.60
N GLU A 64 -9.17 7.62 -9.87
CA GLU A 64 -8.03 8.09 -9.08
C GLU A 64 -6.74 8.13 -9.90
N PRO A 65 -5.75 8.93 -9.48
CA PRO A 65 -4.42 8.93 -10.08
C PRO A 65 -3.82 7.52 -10.15
N GLN A 66 -3.37 7.15 -11.36
CA GLN A 66 -2.73 5.88 -11.67
C GLN A 66 -1.21 6.01 -11.71
N PHE A 67 -0.54 5.09 -11.03
CA PHE A 67 0.92 4.99 -11.05
C PHE A 67 1.31 3.60 -11.53
N GLU A 68 2.13 3.54 -12.57
CA GLU A 68 2.76 2.28 -12.92
C GLU A 68 3.79 1.92 -11.85
N ILE A 69 3.55 0.81 -11.17
CA ILE A 69 4.51 0.23 -10.24
C ILE A 69 5.02 -1.10 -10.75
N GLU A 70 6.24 -1.42 -10.34
CA GLU A 70 6.90 -2.67 -10.69
C GLU A 70 7.43 -3.29 -9.41
N MET A 71 7.10 -4.55 -9.20
CA MET A 71 7.55 -5.32 -8.06
C MET A 71 7.91 -6.74 -8.44
N ASN A 72 8.59 -7.43 -7.53
CA ASN A 72 8.88 -8.84 -7.70
C ASN A 72 7.56 -9.67 -7.59
N LYS A 73 7.57 -10.87 -8.14
CA LYS A 73 6.37 -11.74 -8.17
C LYS A 73 6.01 -12.25 -6.77
N ASP A 74 7.01 -12.50 -5.93
CA ASP A 74 6.80 -13.10 -4.60
C ASP A 74 6.13 -12.11 -3.64
N THR A 75 6.54 -10.85 -3.64
CA THR A 75 5.91 -9.71 -2.97
C THR A 75 4.47 -9.53 -3.44
N PHE A 76 4.20 -9.60 -4.76
CA PHE A 76 2.83 -9.54 -5.25
C PHE A 76 1.97 -10.68 -4.69
N ILE A 77 2.50 -11.91 -4.68
CA ILE A 77 1.81 -13.08 -4.09
C ILE A 77 1.59 -12.90 -2.59
N GLN A 78 2.57 -12.37 -1.86
CA GLN A 78 2.45 -12.08 -0.43
C GLN A 78 1.37 -11.03 -0.15
N LEU A 79 1.35 -9.93 -0.89
CA LEU A 79 0.31 -8.90 -0.75
C LEU A 79 -1.08 -9.46 -1.07
N LYS A 80 -1.19 -10.30 -2.11
CA LYS A 80 -2.45 -10.98 -2.43
C LYS A 80 -2.87 -11.95 -1.33
N LYS A 81 -1.92 -12.67 -0.72
CA LYS A 81 -2.19 -13.56 0.41
C LYS A 81 -2.74 -12.77 1.61
N ILE A 82 -2.12 -11.64 1.95
CA ILE A 82 -2.61 -10.73 2.99
C ILE A 82 -4.04 -10.31 2.67
N TYR A 83 -4.33 -9.92 1.43
CA TYR A 83 -5.70 -9.58 1.02
C TYR A 83 -6.69 -10.72 1.31
N THR A 84 -6.35 -11.96 0.93
CA THR A 84 -7.25 -13.12 1.11
C THR A 84 -7.42 -13.56 2.57
N GLU A 85 -6.45 -13.25 3.43
CA GLU A 85 -6.48 -13.61 4.86
C GLU A 85 -7.20 -12.56 5.71
N ASN A 86 -7.52 -11.40 5.14
CA ASN A 86 -8.26 -10.31 5.79
C ASN A 86 -9.64 -10.11 5.15
N ASP A 87 -10.60 -9.58 5.90
CA ASP A 87 -12.01 -9.43 5.47
C ASP A 87 -12.24 -8.18 4.61
N PHE A 88 -11.47 -8.02 3.53
CA PHE A 88 -11.61 -6.89 2.62
C PHE A 88 -12.80 -7.03 1.66
N ASP A 89 -13.33 -5.88 1.19
CA ASP A 89 -14.34 -5.82 0.14
C ASP A 89 -13.90 -6.58 -1.12
N ASN A 90 -14.82 -7.30 -1.77
CA ASN A 90 -14.54 -8.02 -3.01
C ASN A 90 -14.22 -7.07 -4.19
N TYR A 91 -12.96 -7.05 -4.62
CA TYR A 91 -12.53 -6.39 -5.85
C TYR A 91 -12.64 -7.30 -7.08
N LYS A 92 -12.67 -6.70 -8.27
CA LYS A 92 -12.86 -7.42 -9.55
C LYS A 92 -11.56 -7.96 -10.15
N THR A 93 -10.41 -7.40 -9.77
CA THR A 93 -9.11 -7.74 -10.36
C THR A 93 -8.06 -7.85 -9.27
N GLU A 94 -7.06 -8.70 -9.51
CA GLU A 94 -5.97 -8.92 -8.56
C GLU A 94 -5.16 -7.64 -8.32
N GLU A 95 -5.08 -6.73 -9.31
CA GLU A 95 -4.40 -5.45 -9.13
C GLU A 95 -5.11 -4.56 -8.10
N GLU A 96 -6.43 -4.58 -8.06
CA GLU A 96 -7.21 -3.82 -7.07
C GLU A 96 -7.14 -4.46 -5.68
N GLU A 97 -7.13 -5.78 -5.59
CA GLU A 97 -6.91 -6.51 -4.33
C GLU A 97 -5.56 -6.13 -3.71
N VAL A 98 -4.48 -6.24 -4.50
CA VAL A 98 -3.14 -5.84 -4.06
C VAL A 98 -3.08 -4.33 -3.80
N GLY A 99 -3.75 -3.52 -4.62
CA GLY A 99 -3.85 -2.08 -4.42
C GLY A 99 -4.49 -1.71 -3.09
N LYS A 100 -5.53 -2.45 -2.65
CA LYS A 100 -6.15 -2.25 -1.34
C LYS A 100 -5.15 -2.45 -0.21
N VAL A 101 -4.36 -3.51 -0.26
CA VAL A 101 -3.33 -3.80 0.75
C VAL A 101 -2.27 -2.70 0.78
N ILE A 102 -1.79 -2.24 -0.38
CA ILE A 102 -0.81 -1.14 -0.47
C ILE A 102 -1.36 0.15 0.15
N ARG A 103 -2.63 0.48 -0.10
CA ARG A 103 -3.28 1.65 0.51
C ARG A 103 -3.34 1.55 2.03
N CYS A 104 -3.67 0.38 2.58
CA CYS A 104 -3.64 0.15 4.03
C CYS A 104 -2.22 0.33 4.60
N ILE A 105 -1.20 -0.15 3.90
CA ILE A 105 0.20 0.03 4.29
C ILE A 105 0.58 1.53 4.31
N ILE A 106 0.18 2.30 3.29
CA ILE A 106 0.44 3.74 3.24
C ILE A 106 -0.20 4.44 4.43
N ASN A 107 -1.48 4.17 4.72
CA ASN A 107 -2.19 4.75 5.87
C ASN A 107 -1.54 4.37 7.20
N PHE A 108 -1.03 3.14 7.33
CA PHE A 108 -0.30 2.74 8.53
C PHE A 108 0.96 3.60 8.74
N PHE A 109 1.71 3.87 7.69
CA PHE A 109 2.93 4.68 7.78
C PHE A 109 2.69 6.20 7.80
N GLU A 110 1.48 6.66 7.51
CA GLU A 110 1.06 8.03 7.87
C GLU A 110 1.11 8.20 9.40
N ASP A 111 0.56 7.24 10.14
CA ASP A 111 0.55 7.25 11.61
C ASP A 111 1.93 6.90 12.21
N GLU A 112 2.63 5.94 11.61
CA GLU A 112 3.83 5.31 12.18
C GLU A 112 5.07 5.42 11.25
N PRO A 113 5.42 6.61 10.74
CA PRO A 113 6.45 6.75 9.71
C PRO A 113 7.83 6.26 10.15
N ASP A 114 8.16 6.36 11.45
CA ASP A 114 9.47 5.95 11.99
C ASP A 114 9.70 4.43 11.98
N LEU A 115 8.67 3.63 11.69
CA LEU A 115 8.79 2.18 11.51
C LEU A 115 9.26 1.77 10.11
N ILE A 116 9.43 2.72 9.18
CA ILE A 116 10.02 2.46 7.86
C ILE A 116 11.52 2.23 8.03
N THR A 117 12.00 1.10 7.50
CA THR A 117 13.42 0.69 7.61
C THR A 117 14.11 0.64 6.25
N PHE A 118 15.45 0.76 6.27
CA PHE A 118 16.32 0.80 5.08
C PHE A 118 17.22 -0.42 5.00
#